data_AF-A0A7W5C2B2-F1
#
_entry.id   AF-A0A7W5C2B2-F1
#
_cell.length_a   1.000
_cell.length_b   1.000
_cell.length_c   1.000
_cell.angle_alpha   90.00
_cell.angle_beta   90.00
_cell.angle_gamma   90.00
#
_symmetry.space_group_name_H-M   'P 1'
#
loop_
_entity.id
_entity.type
_entity.pdbx_description
1 polymer ?
#
loop_
_entity_poly.entity_id
_entity_poly.type
_entity_poly.pdbx_seq_one_letter_code
_entity_poly.pdbx_strand_id
1 'polypeptide(L)' 'MTAHKITPDRLRSRDWFDNPDHPGTTALCLERYMNQGITLEELTSGRPIIGICQSGSDLTPCNRHHIELVKRVKDGI' A
#
# COMPACT_ATOMS: atom_id res chain seq x y z
N MET A 1 13.09 12.25 -22.36
CA MET A 1 11.70 11.76 -22.20
C MET A 1 11.14 12.40 -20.94
N THR A 2 10.24 13.37 -21.06
CA THR A 2 9.57 13.99 -19.91
C THR A 2 8.64 12.96 -19.28
N ALA A 3 8.91 12.55 -18.04
CA ALA A 3 8.05 11.63 -17.32
C ALA A 3 6.68 12.30 -17.08
N HIS A 4 5.63 11.77 -17.70
CA HIS A 4 4.27 12.20 -17.43
C HIS A 4 3.89 11.80 -16.00
N LYS A 5 3.26 12.72 -15.26
CA LYS A 5 2.71 12.42 -13.93
C LYS A 5 1.64 11.34 -14.07
N ILE A 6 1.73 10.30 -13.23
CA ILE A 6 0.74 9.22 -13.17
C ILE A 6 -0.53 9.76 -12.51
N THR A 7 -1.67 9.55 -13.14
CA THR A 7 -2.99 9.92 -12.62
C THR A 7 -3.53 8.79 -11.72
N PRO A 8 -4.45 9.09 -10.77
CA PRO A 8 -4.99 8.10 -9.83
C PRO A 8 -5.53 6.81 -10.48
N ASP A 9 -6.21 6.94 -11.61
CA ASP A 9 -6.77 5.85 -12.42
C ASP A 9 -5.70 4.94 -13.06
N ARG A 10 -4.47 5.45 -13.20
CA ARG A 10 -3.33 4.73 -13.81
C ARG A 10 -2.38 4.11 -12.79
N LEU A 11 -2.73 4.15 -11.50
CA LEU A 11 -1.94 3.50 -10.47
C LEU A 11 -2.05 1.99 -10.60
N ARG A 12 -0.91 1.28 -10.60
CA ARG A 12 -0.86 -0.19 -10.65
C ARG A 12 -1.63 -0.90 -9.53
N SER A 13 -1.95 -0.19 -8.43
CA SER A 13 -2.75 -0.75 -7.34
C SER A 13 -4.22 -0.95 -7.74
N ARG A 14 -4.70 -0.27 -8.78
CA ARG A 14 -6.06 -0.43 -9.31
C ARG A 14 -6.29 -1.84 -9.85
N ASP A 15 -5.28 -2.48 -10.43
CA ASP A 15 -5.37 -3.85 -10.94
C ASP A 15 -5.76 -4.89 -9.86
N TRP A 16 -5.55 -4.55 -8.58
CA TRP A 16 -5.85 -5.40 -7.43
C TRP A 16 -7.09 -4.97 -6.63
N PHE A 17 -7.39 -3.67 -6.60
CA PHE A 17 -8.43 -3.11 -5.71
C PHE A 17 -9.60 -2.49 -6.46
N ASP A 18 -9.54 -2.41 -7.79
CA ASP A 18 -10.52 -1.73 -8.64
C ASP A 18 -10.46 -2.24 -10.09
N ASN A 19 -10.43 -3.57 -10.28
CA ASN A 19 -10.32 -4.19 -11.60
C ASN A 19 -11.66 -4.82 -12.03
N PRO A 20 -12.42 -4.17 -12.92
CA PRO A 20 -13.73 -4.66 -13.35
C PRO A 20 -13.64 -5.93 -14.21
N ASP A 21 -12.50 -6.20 -14.85
CA ASP A 21 -12.30 -7.42 -15.65
C ASP A 21 -12.10 -8.65 -14.75
N HIS A 22 -11.67 -8.44 -13.49
CA HIS A 22 -11.39 -9.49 -12.52
C HIS A 22 -12.04 -9.21 -11.15
N PRO A 23 -13.39 -9.17 -11.08
CA PRO A 23 -14.11 -8.76 -9.88
C PRO A 23 -13.93 -9.73 -8.71
N GLY A 24 -13.79 -11.04 -8.98
CA GLY A 24 -13.55 -12.06 -7.94
C GLY A 24 -12.21 -11.89 -7.23
N THR A 25 -11.13 -11.63 -7.99
CA THR A 25 -9.80 -11.37 -7.43
C THR A 25 -9.78 -10.06 -6.65
N THR A 26 -10.44 -9.03 -7.18
CA THR A 26 -10.58 -7.73 -6.49
C THR A 26 -11.28 -7.90 -5.14
N ALA A 27 -12.41 -8.62 -5.11
CA ALA A 27 -13.15 -8.88 -3.88
C ALA A 27 -12.31 -9.63 -2.84
N LEU A 28 -11.55 -10.66 -3.26
CA LEU A 28 -10.64 -11.40 -2.39
C LEU A 28 -9.56 -10.49 -1.79
N CYS A 29 -8.92 -9.65 -2.61
CA CYS A 29 -7.89 -8.74 -2.12
C CYS A 29 -8.45 -7.74 -1.12
N LEU A 30 -9.59 -7.11 -1.41
CA LEU A 30 -10.25 -6.20 -0.49
C LEU A 30 -10.58 -6.88 0.84
N GLU A 31 -11.21 -8.06 0.80
CA GLU A 31 -11.59 -8.83 1.99
C GLU A 31 -10.38 -9.14 2.90
N ARG A 32 -9.26 -9.59 2.32
CA ARG A 32 -8.05 -9.92 3.10
C ARG A 32 -7.42 -8.72 3.80
N TYR A 33 -7.38 -7.55 3.15
CA TYR A 33 -6.86 -6.33 3.78
C TYR A 33 -7.83 -5.77 4.83
N MET A 34 -9.13 -5.87 4.60
CA MET A 34 -10.15 -5.40 5.55
C MET A 34 -10.14 -6.21 6.85
N ASN A 35 -9.80 -7.50 6.81
CA ASN A 35 -9.62 -8.32 8.01
C ASN A 35 -8.47 -7.82 8.91
N GLN A 36 -7.57 -6.97 8.41
CA GLN A 36 -6.48 -6.35 9.17
C GLN A 36 -6.81 -4.94 9.69
N GLY A 37 -8.08 -4.51 9.57
CA GLY A 37 -8.55 -3.22 10.09
C GLY A 37 -8.40 -2.04 9.13
N ILE A 38 -8.08 -2.28 7.84
CA ILE A 38 -8.08 -1.24 6.80
C ILE A 38 -9.50 -1.11 6.25
N THR A 39 -9.96 0.12 6.00
CA THR A 39 -11.32 0.35 5.51
C THR A 39 -11.45 0.18 4.00
N LEU A 40 -12.67 -0.08 3.52
CA LEU A 40 -12.97 -0.14 2.08
C LEU A 40 -12.68 1.19 1.39
N GLU A 41 -13.00 2.31 2.05
CA GLU A 41 -12.72 3.66 1.55
C GLU A 41 -11.21 3.87 1.34
N GLU A 42 -10.38 3.46 2.29
CA GLU A 42 -8.92 3.61 2.16
C GLU A 42 -8.38 2.87 0.94
N LEU A 43 -8.83 1.64 0.69
CA LEU A 43 -8.38 0.81 -0.44
C LEU A 43 -8.91 1.31 -1.79
N THR A 44 -10.14 1.82 -1.83
CA THR A 44 -10.82 2.20 -3.08
C THR A 44 -10.71 3.70 -3.42
N SER A 45 -10.24 4.56 -2.51
CA SER A 45 -10.12 6.03 -2.66
C SER A 45 -9.27 6.57 -3.84
N GLY A 46 -8.65 5.71 -4.65
CA GLY A 46 -7.76 6.11 -5.74
C GLY A 46 -6.41 6.69 -5.28
N ARG A 47 -6.16 6.74 -3.96
CA ARG A 47 -4.86 7.14 -3.41
C ARG A 47 -3.79 6.08 -3.69
N PRO A 48 -2.51 6.48 -3.82
CA PRO A 48 -1.42 5.53 -3.99
C PRO A 48 -1.26 4.65 -2.74
N ILE A 49 -1.05 3.35 -2.97
CA ILE A 49 -0.72 2.39 -1.91
C ILE A 49 0.80 2.39 -1.74
N ILE A 50 1.26 2.81 -0.56
CA ILE A 50 2.69 2.96 -0.26
C ILE A 50 3.17 1.75 0.56
N GLY A 51 3.99 0.90 -0.05
CA GLY A 51 4.70 -0.15 0.67
C GLY A 51 5.93 0.42 1.38
N ILE A 52 6.09 0.12 2.68
CA ILE A 52 7.30 0.49 3.43
C ILE A 52 8.14 -0.77 3.60
N CYS A 53 9.27 -0.82 2.90
CA CYS A 53 10.22 -1.94 2.98
C CYS A 53 11.02 -1.86 4.30
N GLN A 54 10.54 -2.59 5.31
CA GLN A 54 11.18 -2.67 6.62
C GLN A 54 12.37 -3.65 6.60
N SER A 55 13.54 -3.20 7.06
CA SER A 55 14.76 -4.01 7.17
C SER A 55 15.32 -4.09 8.59
N GLY A 56 14.66 -3.45 9.56
CA GLY A 56 15.02 -3.51 10.98
C GLY A 56 14.65 -4.84 11.61
N SER A 57 15.58 -5.42 12.35
CA SER A 57 15.40 -6.65 13.12
C SER A 57 16.36 -6.67 14.30
N ASP A 58 16.15 -7.61 15.25
CA ASP A 58 17.08 -7.83 16.35
C ASP A 58 18.47 -8.29 15.89
N LEU A 59 18.54 -8.97 14.74
CA LEU A 59 19.77 -9.47 14.14
C LEU A 59 20.51 -8.43 13.29
N THR A 60 19.88 -7.29 12.97
CA THR A 60 20.44 -6.24 12.13
C THR A 60 20.56 -4.93 12.94
N PRO A 61 21.57 -4.80 13.81
CA PRO A 61 21.65 -3.71 14.78
C PRO A 61 21.68 -2.32 14.11
N CYS A 62 22.36 -2.20 12.96
CA CYS A 62 22.40 -0.97 12.18
C CYS A 62 21.01 -0.48 11.76
N ASN A 63 20.08 -1.40 11.47
CA ASN A 63 18.76 -1.08 10.93
C ASN A 63 17.65 -1.16 11.99
N ARG A 64 17.93 -1.65 13.20
CA ARG A 64 16.93 -1.86 14.27
C ARG A 64 16.04 -0.63 14.50
N HIS A 65 16.63 0.55 14.45
CA HIS A 65 15.93 1.82 14.65
C HIS A 65 14.81 2.08 13.62
N HIS A 66 14.82 1.41 12.45
CA HIS A 66 13.71 1.47 11.49
C HIS A 66 12.39 0.92 12.03
N ILE A 67 12.41 0.05 13.04
CA ILE A 67 11.20 -0.45 13.73
C ILE A 67 10.39 0.70 14.34
N GLU A 68 11.07 1.75 14.81
CA GLU A 68 10.40 2.94 15.33
C GLU A 68 10.16 4.00 14.24
N LEU A 69 11.11 4.19 13.33
CA LEU A 69 10.96 5.19 12.26
C LEU A 69 9.77 4.89 11.32
N VAL A 70 9.38 3.62 11.13
CA VAL A 70 8.24 3.26 10.30
C VAL A 70 6.95 3.96 10.74
N LYS A 71 6.76 4.20 12.04
CA LYS A 71 5.58 4.92 12.57
C LYS A 71 5.56 6.35 12.04
N ARG A 72 6.70 7.05 12.11
CA ARG A 72 6.86 8.42 11.62
C ARG A 72 6.73 8.53 10.10
N VAL A 73 7.21 7.52 9.37
CA VAL A 73 7.04 7.44 7.91
C VAL A 73 5.55 7.28 7.58
N LYS A 74 4.83 6.38 8.28
CA LYS A 74 3.38 6.21 8.12
C LYS A 74 2.60 7.49 8.43
N ASP A 75 2.98 8.25 9.46
CA ASP A 75 2.32 9.52 9.82
C ASP A 75 2.46 10.59 8.72
N GLY A 76 3.55 10.53 7.93
CA GLY A 76 3.82 11.50 6.86
C GLY A 76 3.25 11.12 5.50
N ILE A 77 2.84 9.87 5.32
CA ILE A 77 2.15 9.36 4.13
C ILE A 77 0.65 9.68 4.25
#